data_AF-A0A7S1QSZ1-F1
#
_entry.id   AF-A0A7S1QSZ1-F1
#
_cell.length_a   1.000
_cell.length_b   1.000
_cell.length_c   1.000
_cell.angle_alpha   90.00
_cell.angle_beta   90.00
_cell.angle_gamma   90.00
#
_symmetry.space_group_name_H-M   'P 1'
#
loop_
_entity.id
_entity.type
_entity.pdbx_description
1 polymer ?
#
loop_
_entity_poly.entity_id
_entity_poly.type
_entity_poly.pdbx_seq_one_letter_code
_entity_poly.pdbx_strand_id
1 'polypeptide(L)'
;GISAHAKVDERTGELLFFNYSKVAPFMHYGVVSPGRELVHYVPVPLPGPRLPHDMCFTERYSILCDFPLFWDPKLLPKGVHATRFYPEIPSRFAVLPRYGRSEEIRWFEAEPTFVLHFLNAYEDGDEIVLDGYRQEDPMPDSEQPFVPAVPSKYRRM
;
A
#
# COMPACT_ATOMS: atom_id res chain seq x y z
N GLY A 1 14.87 -5.60 -1.00
CA GLY A 1 14.69 -5.04 0.36
C GLY A 1 13.30 -5.36 0.84
N ILE A 2 13.05 -5.28 2.14
CA ILE A 2 11.71 -5.46 2.73
C ILE A 2 11.11 -4.07 2.98
N SER A 3 9.79 -3.93 2.89
CA SER A 3 9.08 -2.69 3.23
C SER A 3 9.40 -2.26 4.67
N ALA A 4 9.40 -0.94 4.92
CA ALA A 4 9.49 -0.38 6.26
C ALA A 4 8.22 -0.60 7.10
N HIS A 5 7.14 -1.08 6.47
CA HIS A 5 5.82 -1.24 7.08
C HIS A 5 5.40 -2.72 7.21
N ALA A 6 6.33 -3.58 7.65
CA ALA A 6 5.96 -4.93 8.09
C ALA A 6 5.03 -4.88 9.32
N LYS A 7 4.17 -5.89 9.47
CA LYS A 7 3.20 -5.99 10.54
C LYS A 7 3.47 -7.24 11.36
N VAL A 8 3.27 -7.17 12.68
CA VAL A 8 3.35 -8.33 13.56
C VAL A 8 1.94 -8.74 13.95
N ASP A 9 1.61 -10.01 13.78
CA ASP A 9 0.42 -10.60 14.36
C ASP A 9 0.72 -11.02 15.79
N GLU A 10 0.19 -10.30 16.78
CA GLU A 10 0.42 -10.58 18.20
C GLU A 10 -0.17 -11.92 18.67
N ARG A 11 -1.12 -12.50 17.92
CA ARG A 11 -1.72 -13.81 18.27
C ARG A 11 -0.79 -14.95 17.91
N THR A 12 -0.09 -14.86 16.78
CA THR A 12 0.76 -15.94 16.26
C THR A 12 2.25 -15.66 16.45
N GLY A 13 2.63 -14.39 16.64
CA GLY A 13 4.02 -13.91 16.62
C GLY A 13 4.63 -13.82 15.23
N GLU A 14 3.83 -13.96 14.17
CA GLU A 14 4.28 -13.91 12.78
C GLU A 14 4.54 -12.47 12.34
N LEU A 15 5.57 -12.29 11.50
CA LEU A 15 5.85 -11.04 10.82
C LEU A 15 5.38 -11.13 9.37
N LEU A 16 4.37 -10.34 9.03
CA LEU A 16 3.86 -10.18 7.67
C LEU A 16 4.59 -9.01 7.01
N PHE A 17 5.04 -9.20 5.77
CA PHE A 17 5.75 -8.17 5.03
C PHE A 17 5.42 -8.18 3.55
N PHE A 18 5.81 -7.11 2.88
CA PHE A 18 5.87 -7.06 1.43
C PHE A 18 7.19 -6.42 0.99
N ASN A 19 7.52 -6.61 -0.28
CA ASN A 19 8.59 -5.89 -0.95
C ASN A 19 8.15 -5.48 -2.34
N TYR A 20 8.71 -4.39 -2.85
CA TYR A 20 8.46 -3.91 -4.19
C TYR A 20 9.77 -3.58 -4.93
N SER A 21 9.70 -3.56 -6.25
CA SER A 21 10.85 -3.48 -7.16
C SER A 21 10.50 -2.73 -8.44
N LYS A 22 11.54 -2.19 -9.09
CA LYS A 22 11.47 -1.61 -10.44
C LYS A 22 11.60 -2.67 -11.54
N VAL A 23 11.89 -3.92 -11.16
CA VAL A 23 12.08 -5.07 -12.05
C VAL A 23 11.13 -6.17 -11.61
N ALA A 24 10.54 -6.86 -12.58
CA ALA A 24 9.64 -7.98 -12.32
C ALA A 24 10.36 -9.13 -11.57
N PRO A 25 9.69 -9.83 -10.63
CA PRO A 25 8.32 -9.60 -10.18
C PRO A 25 8.25 -8.35 -9.26
N PHE A 26 7.37 -7.41 -9.61
CA PHE A 26 7.41 -6.06 -9.05
C PHE A 26 7.04 -5.98 -7.58
N MET A 27 6.21 -6.89 -7.07
CA MET A 27 5.83 -6.95 -5.66
C MET A 27 5.71 -8.40 -5.19
N HIS A 28 6.04 -8.64 -3.94
CA HIS A 28 5.81 -9.91 -3.26
C HIS A 28 5.22 -9.66 -1.87
N TYR A 29 4.48 -10.64 -1.38
CA TYR A 29 4.01 -10.76 -0.01
C TYR A 29 4.74 -11.92 0.66
N GLY A 30 5.06 -11.81 1.94
CA GLY A 30 5.63 -12.91 2.70
C GLY A 30 5.30 -12.90 4.18
N VAL A 31 5.53 -14.05 4.81
CA VAL A 31 5.34 -14.27 6.24
C VAL A 31 6.58 -14.93 6.81
N VAL A 32 7.10 -14.36 7.89
CA VAL A 32 8.16 -14.95 8.72
C VAL A 32 7.54 -15.46 10.02
N SER A 33 7.82 -16.70 10.37
CA SER A 33 7.32 -17.30 11.62
C SER A 33 8.02 -16.71 12.86
N PRO A 34 7.49 -16.94 14.07
CA PRO A 34 8.17 -16.57 15.32
C PRO A 34 9.57 -17.19 15.45
N GLY A 35 9.77 -18.36 14.82
CA GLY A 35 11.04 -19.06 14.72
C GLY A 35 12.04 -18.43 13.75
N ARG A 36 11.71 -17.29 13.12
CA ARG A 36 12.53 -16.55 12.15
C ARG A 36 12.70 -17.25 10.80
N GLU A 37 11.76 -18.12 10.46
CA GLU A 37 11.76 -18.85 9.18
C GLU A 37 10.79 -18.21 8.19
N LEU A 38 11.20 -18.08 6.93
CA LEU A 38 10.31 -17.64 5.85
C LEU A 38 9.34 -18.77 5.50
N VAL A 39 8.12 -18.68 6.00
CA VAL A 39 7.11 -19.74 5.87
C VAL A 39 6.16 -19.53 4.69
N HIS A 40 6.11 -18.31 4.14
CA HIS A 40 5.31 -18.00 2.97
C HIS A 40 5.94 -16.86 2.17
N TYR A 41 5.95 -16.98 0.85
CA TYR A 41 6.43 -15.93 -0.05
C TYR A 41 5.86 -16.12 -1.45
N VAL A 42 5.05 -15.16 -1.92
CA VAL A 42 4.36 -15.25 -3.21
C VAL A 42 4.41 -13.91 -3.95
N PRO A 43 4.52 -13.92 -5.29
CA PRO A 43 4.44 -12.69 -6.06
C PRO A 43 3.01 -12.13 -6.02
N VAL A 44 2.92 -10.81 -6.00
CA VAL A 44 1.65 -10.08 -6.14
C VAL A 44 1.68 -9.40 -7.50
N PRO A 45 0.89 -9.86 -8.48
CA PRO A 45 1.00 -9.38 -9.85
C PRO A 45 0.69 -7.89 -9.95
N LEU A 46 1.63 -7.13 -10.52
CA LEU A 46 1.45 -5.72 -10.85
C LEU A 46 1.75 -5.49 -12.33
N PRO A 47 1.10 -4.52 -12.98
CA PRO A 47 1.33 -4.21 -14.40
C PRO A 47 2.67 -3.51 -14.65
N GLY A 48 3.35 -3.08 -13.58
CA GLY A 48 4.62 -2.35 -13.67
C GLY A 48 5.18 -2.02 -12.28
N PRO A 49 6.30 -1.29 -12.23
CA PRO A 49 6.83 -0.72 -11.00
C PRO A 49 5.79 0.15 -10.29
N ARG A 50 5.65 -0.05 -8.98
CA ARG A 50 4.74 0.70 -8.10
C ARG A 50 5.45 1.15 -6.83
N LEU A 51 4.80 2.06 -6.11
CA LEU A 51 5.27 2.62 -4.84
C LEU A 51 4.28 2.37 -3.68
N PRO A 52 3.90 1.12 -3.38
CA PRO A 52 3.12 0.85 -2.18
C PRO A 52 3.92 1.22 -0.93
N HIS A 53 3.32 2.01 -0.04
CA HIS A 53 3.96 2.48 1.20
C HIS A 53 3.69 1.53 2.37
N ASP A 54 2.43 1.16 2.56
CA ASP A 54 1.97 0.35 3.70
C ASP A 54 1.15 -0.86 3.23
N MET A 55 0.95 -1.80 4.14
CA MET A 55 0.07 -2.95 3.98
C MET A 55 -0.87 -3.06 5.19
N CYS A 56 -1.90 -3.87 5.07
CA CYS A 56 -2.73 -4.27 6.20
C CYS A 56 -2.90 -5.78 6.23
N PHE A 57 -3.39 -6.27 7.36
CA PHE A 57 -3.81 -7.66 7.49
C PHE A 57 -4.99 -7.74 8.45
N THR A 58 -5.71 -8.83 8.34
CA THR A 58 -6.84 -9.25 9.15
C THR A 58 -6.56 -10.65 9.68
N GLU A 59 -7.51 -11.28 10.37
CA GLU A 59 -7.35 -12.65 10.84
C GLU A 59 -7.01 -13.61 9.69
N ARG A 60 -7.71 -13.51 8.54
CA ARG A 60 -7.59 -14.45 7.43
C ARG A 60 -6.87 -13.89 6.21
N TYR A 61 -6.83 -12.57 6.03
CA TYR A 61 -6.34 -11.95 4.79
C TYR A 61 -5.22 -10.93 5.00
N SER A 62 -4.34 -10.84 4.02
CA SER A 62 -3.37 -9.75 3.83
C SER A 62 -3.84 -8.85 2.70
N ILE A 63 -3.64 -7.54 2.89
CA ILE A 63 -4.17 -6.48 2.01
C ILE A 63 -2.99 -5.62 1.53
N LEU A 64 -2.77 -5.60 0.22
CA LEU A 64 -1.66 -4.91 -0.44
C LEU A 64 -2.19 -3.93 -1.48
N CYS A 65 -1.47 -2.83 -1.69
CA CYS A 65 -1.99 -1.73 -2.50
C CYS A 65 -1.28 -1.59 -3.85
N ASP A 66 -2.04 -1.27 -4.88
CA ASP A 66 -1.57 -0.77 -6.17
C ASP A 66 -2.22 0.59 -6.42
N PHE A 67 -1.49 1.65 -6.09
CA PHE A 67 -1.99 3.02 -6.22
C PHE A 67 -1.44 3.74 -7.45
N PRO A 68 -2.21 4.67 -8.02
CA PRO A 68 -1.84 5.41 -9.21
C PRO A 68 -0.83 6.54 -8.97
N LEU A 69 0.01 6.43 -7.94
CA LEU A 69 1.20 7.27 -7.75
C LEU A 69 2.44 6.39 -7.88
N PHE A 70 3.14 6.48 -9.00
CA PHE A 70 4.31 5.64 -9.27
C PHE A 70 5.34 6.35 -10.16
N TRP A 71 6.50 5.73 -10.37
CA TRP A 71 7.56 6.30 -11.21
C TRP A 71 7.09 6.54 -12.64
N ASP A 72 7.46 7.67 -13.23
CA ASP A 72 7.21 7.97 -14.64
C ASP A 72 7.85 6.89 -15.54
N PRO A 73 7.04 6.12 -16.28
CA PRO A 73 7.54 5.02 -17.11
C PRO A 73 8.51 5.45 -18.23
N LYS A 74 8.47 6.72 -18.66
CA LYS A 74 9.37 7.27 -19.68
C LYS A 74 10.70 7.72 -19.10
N LEU A 75 10.73 8.06 -17.81
CA LEU A 75 11.91 8.58 -17.12
C LEU A 75 12.67 7.51 -16.33
N LEU A 76 11.95 6.50 -15.81
CA LEU A 76 12.56 5.41 -15.03
C LEU A 76 13.67 4.66 -15.78
N PRO A 77 13.53 4.30 -17.08
CA PRO A 77 14.60 3.66 -17.84
C PRO A 77 15.85 4.53 -18.03
N LYS A 78 15.72 5.85 -17.85
CA LYS A 78 16.82 6.82 -17.91
C LYS A 78 17.48 7.05 -16.56
N GLY A 79 17.10 6.28 -15.53
CA GLY A 79 17.61 6.44 -14.16
C GLY A 79 16.99 7.61 -13.40
N VAL A 80 15.97 8.28 -13.93
CA VAL A 80 15.29 9.40 -13.29
C VAL A 80 14.08 8.89 -12.52
N HIS A 81 14.12 9.03 -11.20
CA HIS A 81 13.15 8.47 -10.26
C HIS A 81 12.03 9.46 -9.91
N ALA A 82 11.45 10.09 -10.93
CA ALA A 82 10.34 11.03 -10.76
C ALA A 82 9.01 10.28 -10.58
N THR A 83 8.24 10.64 -9.56
CA THR A 83 6.88 10.10 -9.35
C THR A 83 5.84 11.00 -10.01
N ARG A 84 4.75 10.39 -10.49
CA ARG A 84 3.58 11.07 -11.04
C ARG A 84 2.31 10.41 -10.53
N PHE A 85 1.27 11.21 -10.35
CA PHE A 85 -0.08 10.73 -10.09
C PHE A 85 -0.84 10.58 -11.41
N TYR A 86 -1.55 9.47 -11.58
CA TYR A 86 -2.28 9.08 -12.79
C TYR A 86 -3.78 8.92 -12.45
N PRO A 87 -4.54 10.02 -12.34
CA PRO A 87 -5.93 10.00 -11.88
C PRO A 87 -6.89 9.20 -12.76
N GLU A 88 -6.47 8.78 -13.95
CA GLU A 88 -7.22 7.91 -14.84
C GLU A 88 -7.13 6.42 -14.48
N ILE A 89 -6.23 6.04 -13.57
CA ILE A 89 -6.02 4.67 -13.11
C ILE A 89 -6.64 4.50 -11.71
N PRO A 90 -7.46 3.46 -11.48
CA PRO A 90 -8.05 3.25 -10.16
C PRO A 90 -7.00 2.89 -9.11
N SER A 91 -7.28 3.21 -7.85
CA SER A 91 -6.61 2.57 -6.73
C SER A 91 -7.09 1.13 -6.61
N ARG A 92 -6.17 0.18 -6.45
CA ARG A 92 -6.51 -1.24 -6.33
C ARG A 92 -5.96 -1.85 -5.06
N PHE A 93 -6.73 -2.77 -4.49
CA PHE A 93 -6.40 -3.51 -3.27
C PHE A 93 -6.37 -5.00 -3.60
N ALA A 94 -5.22 -5.63 -3.41
CA ALA A 94 -5.06 -7.08 -3.46
C ALA A 94 -5.40 -7.66 -2.09
N VAL A 95 -6.50 -8.41 -2.02
CA VAL A 95 -6.89 -9.21 -0.85
C VAL A 95 -6.46 -10.65 -1.09
N LEU A 96 -5.55 -11.13 -0.25
CA LEU A 96 -4.91 -12.44 -0.36
C LEU A 96 -5.12 -13.23 0.93
N PRO A 97 -5.65 -14.46 0.91
CA PRO A 97 -5.58 -15.32 2.08
C PRO A 97 -4.14 -15.38 2.61
N ARG A 98 -3.91 -15.28 3.92
CA ARG A 98 -2.55 -15.08 4.49
C ARG A 98 -1.48 -16.09 4.04
N TYR A 99 -1.90 -17.26 3.58
CA TYR A 99 -1.06 -18.35 3.07
C TYR A 99 -1.48 -18.82 1.67
N GLY A 100 -2.31 -18.04 0.98
CA GLY A 100 -2.82 -18.34 -0.35
C GLY A 100 -1.78 -18.09 -1.45
N ARG A 101 -2.06 -18.62 -2.64
CA ARG A 101 -1.22 -18.41 -3.82
C ARG A 101 -1.64 -17.17 -4.59
N SER A 102 -0.79 -16.71 -5.51
CA SER A 102 -1.06 -15.54 -6.35
C SER A 102 -2.38 -15.61 -7.11
N GLU A 103 -2.82 -16.82 -7.49
CA GLU A 103 -4.09 -17.05 -8.21
C GLU A 103 -5.33 -16.87 -7.32
N GLU A 104 -5.15 -16.82 -6.00
CA GLU A 104 -6.23 -16.64 -5.01
C GLU A 104 -6.43 -15.17 -4.63
N ILE A 105 -5.59 -14.27 -5.17
CA ILE A 105 -5.71 -12.83 -4.97
C ILE A 105 -7.02 -12.33 -5.58
N ARG A 106 -7.80 -11.62 -4.78
CA ARG A 106 -8.97 -10.86 -5.23
C ARG A 106 -8.61 -9.39 -5.28
N TRP A 107 -8.80 -8.78 -6.44
CA TRP A 107 -8.58 -7.35 -6.65
C TRP A 107 -9.88 -6.58 -6.46
N PHE A 108 -9.82 -5.52 -5.67
CA PHE A 108 -10.89 -4.55 -5.50
C PHE A 108 -10.41 -3.19 -5.98
N GLU A 109 -11.29 -2.43 -6.61
CA GLU A 109 -10.98 -1.11 -7.14
C GLU A 109 -11.74 -0.02 -6.38
N ALA A 110 -11.11 1.14 -6.23
CA ALA A 110 -11.69 2.33 -5.65
C ALA A 110 -11.31 3.56 -6.47
N GLU A 111 -11.91 4.70 -6.15
CA GLU A 111 -11.49 5.98 -6.71
C GLU A 111 -9.97 6.19 -6.55
N PRO A 112 -9.30 6.79 -7.55
CA PRO A 112 -7.89 7.13 -7.49
C PRO A 112 -7.56 7.95 -6.25
N THR A 113 -6.60 7.46 -5.46
CA THR A 113 -6.05 8.12 -4.27
C THR A 113 -4.66 7.57 -4.02
N PHE A 114 -3.94 8.12 -3.05
CA PHE A 114 -2.80 7.46 -2.46
C PHE A 114 -2.99 7.36 -0.95
N VAL A 115 -2.53 6.27 -0.36
CA VAL A 115 -2.53 6.09 1.10
C VAL A 115 -1.11 5.80 1.52
N LEU A 116 -0.55 6.68 2.36
CA LEU A 116 0.70 6.41 3.03
C LEU A 116 0.45 5.36 4.11
N HIS A 117 -0.26 5.70 5.17
CA HIS A 117 -0.47 4.82 6.31
C HIS A 117 -1.93 4.39 6.45
N PHE A 118 -2.11 3.13 6.81
CA PHE A 118 -3.39 2.64 7.32
C PHE A 118 -3.38 2.62 8.85
N LEU A 119 -4.56 2.75 9.44
CA LEU A 119 -4.73 2.64 10.89
C LEU A 119 -4.84 1.17 11.28
N ASN A 120 -5.80 0.45 10.68
CA ASN A 120 -6.04 -0.96 10.97
C ASN A 120 -6.88 -1.61 9.85
N ALA A 121 -6.93 -2.95 9.86
CA ALA A 121 -7.95 -3.70 9.14
C ALA A 121 -8.52 -4.82 10.00
N TYR A 122 -9.79 -5.16 9.80
CA TYR A 122 -10.45 -6.28 10.46
C TYR A 122 -11.55 -6.87 9.58
N GLU A 123 -12.06 -8.02 9.99
CA GLU A 123 -13.19 -8.67 9.33
C GLU A 123 -14.46 -8.44 10.16
N ASP A 124 -15.54 -8.05 9.51
CA ASP A 124 -16.88 -7.93 10.10
C ASP A 124 -17.87 -8.74 9.24
N GLY A 125 -18.22 -9.94 9.70
CA GLY A 125 -19.00 -10.89 8.92
C GLY A 125 -18.29 -11.32 7.63
N ASP A 126 -18.89 -10.97 6.48
CA ASP A 126 -18.37 -11.20 5.14
C ASP A 126 -17.59 -10.00 4.56
N GLU A 127 -17.48 -8.92 5.32
CA GLU A 127 -16.75 -7.71 4.93
C GLU A 127 -15.33 -7.66 5.51
N ILE A 128 -14.45 -6.97 4.78
CA ILE A 128 -13.16 -6.51 5.29
C ILE A 128 -13.27 -5.00 5.47
N VAL A 129 -13.10 -4.53 6.70
CA VAL A 129 -13.04 -3.11 7.02
C VAL A 129 -11.57 -2.68 7.05
N LEU A 130 -11.25 -1.64 6.30
CA LEU A 130 -9.91 -1.06 6.21
C LEU A 130 -9.96 0.42 6.58
N ASP A 131 -9.40 0.77 7.73
CA ASP A 131 -9.36 2.14 8.23
C ASP A 131 -8.09 2.83 7.73
N GLY A 132 -8.27 3.93 6.99
CA GLY A 132 -7.15 4.65 6.38
C GLY A 132 -7.50 6.10 6.02
N TYR A 133 -6.54 6.77 5.40
CA TYR A 133 -6.71 8.14 4.92
C TYR A 133 -6.89 8.16 3.41
N ARG A 134 -7.74 9.07 2.91
CA ARG A 134 -7.81 9.42 1.49
C ARG A 134 -6.98 10.69 1.26
N GLN A 135 -6.06 10.67 0.30
CA GLN A 135 -5.33 11.86 -0.12
C GLN A 135 -6.05 12.50 -1.30
N GLU A 136 -6.56 13.72 -1.12
CA GLU A 136 -7.19 14.49 -2.20
C GLU A 136 -6.17 14.94 -3.24
N ASP A 137 -4.98 15.32 -2.80
CA ASP A 137 -3.86 15.70 -3.65
C ASP A 137 -2.61 14.88 -3.28
N PRO A 138 -2.41 13.70 -3.90
CA PRO A 138 -1.23 12.86 -3.68
C PRO A 138 0.09 13.43 -4.20
N MET A 139 0.03 14.48 -5.03
CA MET A 139 1.22 15.11 -5.63
C MET A 139 1.07 16.64 -5.57
N PRO A 140 1.12 17.23 -4.36
CA PRO A 140 0.96 18.68 -4.21
C PRO A 140 2.13 19.43 -4.84
N ASP A 141 1.84 20.62 -5.36
CA ASP A 141 2.86 21.50 -5.92
C ASP A 141 3.88 21.89 -4.84
N SER A 142 5.15 21.62 -5.12
CA SER A 142 6.25 21.92 -4.20
C SER A 142 6.49 23.42 -3.98
N GLU A 143 5.86 24.29 -4.76
CA GLU A 143 6.00 25.74 -4.70
C GLU A 143 4.84 26.45 -3.97
N GLN A 144 3.85 25.72 -3.44
CA GLN A 144 2.80 26.37 -2.66
C GLN A 144 3.36 26.84 -1.32
N PRO A 145 3.20 28.13 -0.95
CA PRO A 145 3.57 28.58 0.39
C PRO A 145 2.74 27.82 1.41
N PHE A 146 3.37 27.31 2.47
CA PHE A 146 2.66 26.71 3.59
C PHE A 146 1.76 27.77 4.24
N VAL A 147 0.46 27.74 3.92
CA VAL A 147 -0.56 28.52 4.61
C VAL A 147 -1.22 27.56 5.60
N PRO A 148 -0.93 27.62 6.91
CA PRO A 148 -1.65 26.80 7.86
C PRO A 148 -3.12 27.19 7.79
N ALA A 149 -3.99 26.20 7.54
CA ALA A 149 -5.43 26.38 7.67
C ALA A 149 -5.72 26.64 9.15
N VAL A 150 -5.72 27.90 9.56
CA VAL A 150 -6.24 28.30 10.88
C VAL A 150 -7.75 28.32 10.75
N PRO A 151 -8.50 27.43 11.43
CA PRO A 151 -9.95 27.50 11.44
C PRO A 151 -10.40 28.87 11.93
N SER A 152 -11.39 29.48 11.27
CA SER A 152 -11.86 30.85 11.55
C SER A 152 -12.20 31.12 13.02
N LYS A 153 -12.48 30.06 13.81
CA LYS A 153 -12.75 30.10 15.25
C LYS A 153 -11.56 30.49 16.15
N TYR A 154 -10.34 30.64 15.61
CA TYR A 154 -9.15 31.00 16.41
C TYR A 154 -8.51 32.36 16.07
N ARG A 155 -9.14 33.19 15.22
CA ARG A 155 -8.73 34.60 15.08
C ARG A 155 -9.20 35.36 16.34
N ARG A 156 -8.27 35.64 17.27
CA ARG A 156 -8.52 36.61 18.35
C ARG A 156 -8.79 37.99 17.73
N MET A 157 -9.81 38.68 18.25
CA MET A 157 -10.00 40.13 18.07
C MET A 157 -8.81 40.90 18.64
#